data_AF-A0A4V6AAE8-F1
#
_entry.id   AF-A0A4V6AAE8-F1
#
_cell.length_a   1.000
_cell.length_b   1.000
_cell.length_c   1.000
_cell.angle_alpha   90.00
_cell.angle_beta   90.00
_cell.angle_gamma   90.00
#
_symmetry.space_group_name_H-M   'P 1'
#
loop_
_entity.id
_entity.type
_entity.pdbx_description
1 polymer ?
#
loop_
_entity_poly.entity_id
_entity_poly.type
_entity_poly.pdbx_seq_one_letter_code
_entity_poly.pdbx_strand_id
1 'polypeptide(L)'
;MEDKKANIMAVSTIIVLTIFIIVARVSLRLSKPFFLIAGASGSVILAVFAHLIIRRRYKHSRKLLESQLVSQGTELRIEYSFLRKVAGVPTKFRYKELEEATDNFQALLGQGSSASVFKGILNDGTPVAVKRIEGEKHGEKEFQAEVSAIASVQHVHLLRLLGYCIIAGGPRFLVYELAESGGIDEREVRRLVFVAFWCIQEKARLRPSMGQVVEMLEGHVPVEEPPDTQMIIVDLLAIDEDLPDAHNMAPMAAIQTQPIDNNLPTTSAYSLDMSVLSAR
;
A
#
# COMPACT_ATOMS: atom_id res chain seq x y z
N MET A 1 14.40 29.77 8.54
CA MET A 1 14.35 31.22 8.24
C MET A 1 14.98 32.08 9.35
N GLU A 2 14.96 31.62 10.59
CA GLU A 2 15.40 32.37 11.78
C GLU A 2 16.92 32.57 11.89
N ASP A 3 17.74 31.64 11.38
CA ASP A 3 19.19 31.79 11.45
C ASP A 3 19.75 32.91 10.59
N LYS A 4 19.15 33.14 9.41
CA LYS A 4 19.52 34.26 8.54
C LYS A 4 19.18 35.58 9.23
N LYS A 5 17.99 35.67 9.84
CA LYS A 5 17.54 36.83 10.62
C LYS A 5 18.50 37.13 11.77
N ALA A 6 18.92 36.12 12.54
CA ALA A 6 19.83 36.32 13.66
C ALA A 6 21.24 36.77 13.25
N ASN A 7 21.76 36.26 12.12
CA ASN A 7 23.05 36.70 11.60
C ASN A 7 22.99 38.15 11.07
N ILE A 8 21.87 38.53 10.43
CA ILE A 8 21.63 39.92 9.99
C ILE A 8 21.56 40.88 11.19
N MET A 9 20.84 40.49 12.25
CA MET A 9 20.75 41.29 13.48
C MET A 9 22.12 41.51 14.13
N ALA A 10 22.95 40.45 14.23
CA ALA A 10 24.29 40.56 14.82
C ALA A 10 25.28 41.39 13.98
N VAL A 11 25.19 41.32 12.65
CA VAL A 11 26.00 42.17 11.76
C VAL A 11 25.56 43.63 11.89
N SER A 12 24.25 43.89 11.93
CA SER A 12 23.70 45.23 12.12
C SER A 12 24.17 45.88 13.42
N THR A 13 24.21 45.14 14.54
CA THR A 13 24.66 45.69 15.83
C THR A 13 26.15 46.03 15.83
N ILE A 14 27.00 45.21 15.20
CA ILE A 14 28.43 45.50 15.06
C ILE A 14 28.66 46.77 14.22
N ILE A 15 27.92 46.95 13.12
CA ILE A 15 28.01 48.14 12.27
C ILE A 15 27.61 49.40 13.04
N VAL A 16 26.52 49.35 13.80
CA VAL A 16 26.06 50.50 14.60
C VAL A 16 27.09 50.89 15.66
N LEU A 17 27.66 49.90 16.39
CA LEU A 17 28.66 50.17 17.43
C LEU A 17 29.97 50.71 16.86
N THR A 18 30.40 50.25 15.68
CA THR A 18 31.60 50.77 15.02
C THR A 18 31.43 52.20 14.54
N ILE A 19 30.26 52.54 13.98
CA ILE A 19 29.91 53.94 13.63
C ILE A 19 29.90 54.82 14.88
N PHE A 20 29.32 54.34 15.99
CA PHE A 20 29.29 55.08 17.25
C PHE A 20 30.70 55.41 17.78
N ILE A 21 31.63 54.45 17.73
CA ILE A 21 33.03 54.68 18.10
C ILE A 21 33.69 55.75 17.21
N ILE A 22 33.41 55.73 15.89
CA ILE A 22 33.97 56.71 14.94
C ILE A 22 33.44 58.12 15.25
N VAL A 23 32.13 58.26 15.49
CA VAL A 23 31.51 59.55 15.86
C VAL A 23 32.08 60.06 17.19
N ALA A 24 32.17 59.19 18.21
CA ALA A 24 32.77 59.54 19.50
C ALA A 24 34.23 60.00 19.36
N ARG A 25 35.00 59.38 18.46
CA ARG A 25 36.39 59.78 18.17
C ARG A 25 36.49 61.19 17.60
N VAL A 26 35.59 61.54 16.69
CA VAL A 26 35.55 62.87 16.05
C VAL A 26 35.10 63.94 17.04
N SER A 27 34.07 63.65 17.83
CA SER A 27 33.46 64.62 18.75
C SER A 27 34.28 64.87 20.03
N LEU A 28 34.92 63.84 20.61
CA LEU A 28 35.54 63.92 21.94
C LEU A 28 37.06 64.05 21.92
N ARG A 29 37.71 64.18 20.75
CA ARG A 29 39.17 64.34 20.53
C ARG A 29 40.07 63.76 21.65
N LEU A 30 40.55 62.53 21.50
CA LEU A 30 41.54 61.83 22.36
C LEU A 30 41.50 62.10 23.88
N SER A 31 40.33 62.43 24.41
CA SER A 31 40.15 62.77 25.81
C SER A 31 39.92 61.50 26.64
N LYS A 32 40.12 61.58 27.97
CA LYS A 32 39.86 60.47 28.89
C LYS A 32 38.47 59.79 28.69
N PRO A 33 37.34 60.51 28.47
CA PRO A 33 36.04 59.86 28.24
C PRO A 33 35.96 59.09 26.91
N PHE A 34 36.73 59.46 25.88
CA PHE A 34 36.77 58.70 24.63
C PHE A 34 37.25 57.26 24.85
N PHE A 35 38.31 57.08 25.65
CA PHE A 35 38.85 55.75 25.93
C PHE A 35 37.87 54.86 26.71
N LEU A 36 37.05 55.45 27.61
CA LEU A 36 36.01 54.70 28.34
C LEU A 36 34.90 54.20 27.39
N ILE A 37 34.44 55.06 26.48
CA ILE A 37 33.38 54.72 25.52
C ILE A 37 33.87 53.68 24.50
N ALA A 38 35.11 53.84 24.01
CA ALA A 38 35.71 52.89 23.08
C ALA A 38 35.89 51.50 23.73
N GLY A 39 36.31 51.45 25.00
CA GLY A 39 36.43 50.19 25.75
C GLY A 39 35.08 49.48 25.95
N ALA A 40 34.05 50.22 26.37
CA ALA A 40 32.71 49.67 26.56
C ALA A 40 32.09 49.15 25.24
N SER A 41 32.30 49.88 24.14
CA SER A 41 31.80 49.46 22.83
C SER A 41 32.57 48.24 22.30
N GLY A 42 33.88 48.20 22.53
CA GLY A 42 34.74 47.08 22.18
C GLY A 42 34.37 45.78 22.89
N SER A 43 34.02 45.83 24.18
CA SER A 43 33.60 44.64 24.94
C SER A 43 32.29 44.05 24.42
N VAL A 44 31.32 44.90 24.04
CA VAL A 44 30.06 44.46 23.42
C VAL A 44 30.29 43.79 22.07
N ILE A 45 31.17 44.35 21.22
CA ILE A 45 31.52 43.74 19.94
C ILE A 45 32.14 42.36 20.15
N LEU A 46 33.08 42.24 21.11
CA LEU A 46 33.73 40.98 21.44
C LEU A 46 32.74 39.92 21.94
N ALA A 47 31.77 40.33 22.77
CA ALA A 47 30.70 39.46 23.26
C ALA A 47 29.79 38.96 22.12
N VAL A 48 29.40 39.82 21.18
CA VAL A 48 28.61 39.41 20.00
C VAL A 48 29.41 38.43 19.13
N PHE A 49 30.70 38.69 18.93
CA PHE A 49 31.57 37.81 18.14
C PHE A 49 31.73 36.43 18.81
N ALA A 50 31.96 36.39 20.11
CA ALA A 50 32.03 35.16 20.89
C ALA A 50 30.72 34.36 20.80
N HIS A 51 29.57 35.03 20.95
CA HIS A 51 28.26 34.42 20.81
C HIS A 51 28.03 33.83 19.41
N LEU A 52 28.44 34.54 18.34
CA LEU A 52 28.36 34.03 16.97
C LEU A 52 29.24 32.79 16.76
N ILE A 53 30.45 32.76 17.32
CA ILE A 53 31.35 31.59 17.24
C ILE A 53 30.74 30.38 17.96
N ILE A 54 30.23 30.57 19.18
CA ILE A 54 29.58 29.50 19.96
C ILE A 54 28.37 28.96 19.20
N ARG A 55 27.51 29.85 18.69
CA ARG A 55 26.33 29.45 17.93
C ARG A 55 26.67 28.74 16.63
N ARG A 56 27.71 29.19 15.91
CA ARG A 56 28.21 28.51 14.70
C ARG A 56 28.74 27.12 15.01
N ARG A 57 29.53 26.96 16.07
CA ARG A 57 30.03 25.65 16.51
C ARG A 57 28.89 24.72 16.87
N TYR A 58 27.93 25.18 17.66
CA TYR A 58 26.79 24.37 18.07
C TYR A 58 25.97 23.91 16.86
N LYS A 59 25.69 24.83 15.92
CA LYS A 59 24.95 24.51 14.69
C LYS A 59 25.71 23.54 13.78
N HIS A 60 27.03 23.70 13.67
CA HIS A 60 27.87 22.81 12.87
C HIS A 60 27.88 21.39 13.44
N SER A 61 28.14 21.25 14.74
CA SER A 61 28.16 19.94 15.43
C SER A 61 26.81 19.23 15.34
N ARG A 62 25.70 19.97 15.47
CA ARG A 62 24.36 19.41 15.35
C ARG A 62 24.08 18.83 13.96
N LYS A 63 24.50 19.50 12.89
CA LYS A 63 24.33 19.00 11.52
C LYS A 63 25.11 17.71 11.28
N LEU A 64 26.32 17.60 11.83
CA LEU A 64 27.12 16.39 11.71
C LEU A 64 26.41 15.21 12.41
N LEU A 65 25.92 15.43 13.64
CA LEU A 65 25.18 14.42 14.38
C LEU A 65 23.87 14.02 13.70
N GLU A 66 23.11 14.98 13.18
CA GLU A 66 21.90 14.71 12.40
C GLU A 66 22.22 13.89 11.14
N SER A 67 23.30 14.22 10.41
CA SER A 67 23.71 13.43 9.24
C SER A 67 24.16 12.02 9.59
N GLN A 68 24.86 11.84 10.72
CA GLN A 68 25.30 10.55 11.22
C GLN A 68 24.11 9.71 11.68
N LEU A 69 23.17 10.29 12.41
CA LEU A 69 21.93 9.61 12.83
C LEU A 69 21.06 9.23 11.62
N VAL A 70 20.96 10.09 10.61
CA VAL A 70 20.22 9.77 9.38
C VAL A 70 20.90 8.63 8.61
N SER A 71 22.23 8.65 8.50
CA SER A 71 23.00 7.59 7.86
C SER A 71 22.85 6.26 8.61
N GLN A 72 23.07 6.27 9.93
CA GLN A 72 22.95 5.09 10.78
C GLN A 72 21.52 4.54 10.78
N GLY A 73 20.50 5.41 10.84
CA GLY A 73 19.10 5.00 10.72
C GLY A 73 18.75 4.41 9.35
N THR A 74 19.41 4.88 8.28
CA THR A 74 19.24 4.34 6.93
C THR A 74 19.87 2.96 6.81
N GLU A 75 21.09 2.78 7.30
CA GLU A 75 21.80 1.49 7.32
C GLU A 75 21.03 0.44 8.12
N LEU A 76 20.56 0.80 9.33
CA LEU A 76 19.71 -0.07 10.15
C LEU A 76 18.45 -0.48 9.38
N ARG A 77 17.76 0.48 8.73
CA ARG A 77 16.54 0.19 7.95
C ARG A 77 16.83 -0.78 6.81
N ILE A 78 17.97 -0.66 6.15
CA ILE A 78 18.39 -1.57 5.07
C ILE A 78 18.62 -2.98 5.64
N GLU A 79 19.36 -3.11 6.75
CA GLU A 79 19.61 -4.40 7.40
C GLU A 79 18.29 -5.07 7.86
N TYR A 80 17.41 -4.33 8.53
CA TYR A 80 16.08 -4.82 8.90
C TYR A 80 15.23 -5.22 7.69
N SER A 81 15.37 -4.53 6.55
CA SER A 81 14.65 -4.89 5.32
C SER A 81 15.17 -6.18 4.69
N PHE A 82 16.47 -6.44 4.77
CA PHE A 82 17.07 -7.69 4.34
C PHE A 82 16.60 -8.86 5.19
N LEU A 83 16.67 -8.73 6.52
CA LEU A 83 16.17 -9.75 7.45
C LEU A 83 14.68 -10.04 7.26
N ARG A 84 13.89 -9.00 6.96
CA ARG A 84 12.48 -9.11 6.63
C ARG A 84 12.23 -9.91 5.34
N LYS A 85 13.03 -9.67 4.28
CA LYS A 85 12.98 -10.46 3.04
C LYS A 85 13.33 -11.93 3.29
N VAL A 86 14.36 -12.21 4.10
CA VAL A 86 14.78 -13.58 4.45
C VAL A 86 13.74 -14.30 5.31
N ALA A 87 13.12 -13.59 6.26
CA ALA A 87 12.04 -14.11 7.10
C ALA A 87 10.69 -14.22 6.36
N GLY A 88 10.62 -13.78 5.09
CA GLY A 88 9.39 -13.72 4.30
C GLY A 88 8.29 -12.86 4.91
N VAL A 89 8.68 -11.86 5.71
CA VAL A 89 7.75 -10.91 6.32
C VAL A 89 7.46 -9.78 5.31
N PRO A 90 6.19 -9.37 5.10
CA PRO A 90 5.85 -8.35 4.11
C PRO A 90 6.49 -6.97 4.41
N THR A 91 7.08 -6.33 3.40
CA THR A 91 7.75 -5.01 3.51
C THR A 91 6.76 -3.85 3.36
N LYS A 92 6.90 -2.81 4.18
CA LYS A 92 6.11 -1.57 4.02
C LYS A 92 6.78 -0.64 3.00
N PHE A 93 6.15 -0.46 1.85
CA PHE A 93 6.56 0.46 0.78
C PHE A 93 5.99 1.86 0.96
N ARG A 94 6.69 2.86 0.44
CA ARG A 94 6.17 4.22 0.26
C ARG A 94 5.41 4.29 -1.05
N TYR A 95 4.37 5.12 -1.12
CA TYR A 95 3.57 5.30 -2.33
C TYR A 95 4.42 5.67 -3.54
N LYS A 96 5.37 6.60 -3.36
CA LYS A 96 6.29 7.03 -4.41
C LYS A 96 7.12 5.88 -5.00
N GLU A 97 7.50 4.90 -4.18
CA GLU A 97 8.25 3.73 -4.65
C GLU A 97 7.39 2.85 -5.57
N LEU A 98 6.08 2.75 -5.30
CA LEU A 98 5.14 2.02 -6.15
C LEU A 98 4.77 2.80 -7.41
N GLU A 99 4.61 4.11 -7.29
CA GLU A 99 4.35 5.01 -8.42
C GLU A 99 5.51 4.96 -9.44
N GLU A 100 6.76 5.03 -8.97
CA GLU A 100 7.95 4.87 -9.82
C GLU A 100 8.03 3.45 -10.40
N ALA A 101 7.79 2.42 -9.60
CA ALA A 101 7.88 1.03 -10.05
C ALA A 101 6.82 0.64 -11.10
N THR A 102 5.67 1.31 -11.09
CA THR A 102 4.52 1.00 -11.98
C THR A 102 4.35 2.01 -13.10
N ASP A 103 5.32 2.92 -13.29
CA ASP A 103 5.25 4.04 -14.23
C ASP A 103 3.93 4.81 -14.10
N ASN A 104 3.65 5.28 -12.89
CA ASN A 104 2.41 5.96 -12.51
C ASN A 104 1.15 5.10 -12.69
N PHE A 105 1.24 3.80 -12.37
CA PHE A 105 0.14 2.83 -12.46
C PHE A 105 -0.48 2.71 -13.86
N GLN A 106 0.32 2.78 -14.92
CA GLN A 106 -0.19 2.72 -16.29
C GLN A 106 -0.41 1.30 -16.82
N ALA A 107 0.43 0.34 -16.42
CA ALA A 107 0.38 -1.02 -16.94
C ALA A 107 -0.65 -1.89 -16.19
N LEU A 108 -1.94 -1.75 -16.49
CA LEU A 108 -3.01 -2.55 -15.88
C LEU A 108 -2.91 -4.03 -16.31
N LEU A 109 -2.85 -4.93 -15.33
CA LEU A 109 -2.92 -6.38 -15.52
C LEU A 109 -4.35 -6.92 -15.41
N GLY A 110 -5.18 -6.29 -14.58
CA GLY A 110 -6.56 -6.69 -14.40
C GLY A 110 -7.31 -5.74 -13.46
N GLN A 111 -8.62 -5.68 -13.63
CA GLN A 111 -9.51 -4.85 -12.81
C GLN A 111 -10.72 -5.69 -12.38
N GLY A 112 -11.00 -5.66 -11.08
CA GLY A 112 -12.19 -6.24 -10.48
C GLY A 112 -13.01 -5.18 -9.74
N SER A 113 -14.11 -5.60 -9.09
CA SER A 113 -15.00 -4.69 -8.35
C SER A 113 -14.36 -4.01 -7.14
N SER A 114 -13.34 -4.63 -6.57
CA SER A 114 -12.74 -4.22 -5.29
C SER A 114 -11.27 -3.81 -5.42
N ALA A 115 -10.67 -4.01 -6.60
CA ALA A 115 -9.26 -3.73 -6.80
C ALA A 115 -8.87 -3.61 -8.27
N SER A 116 -7.83 -2.82 -8.50
CA SER A 116 -7.10 -2.76 -9.76
C SER A 116 -5.68 -3.27 -9.57
N VAL A 117 -5.17 -4.09 -10.49
CA VAL A 117 -3.83 -4.71 -10.40
C VAL A 117 -2.94 -4.18 -11.52
N PHE A 118 -1.77 -3.68 -11.16
CA PHE A 118 -0.82 -3.07 -12.09
C PHE A 118 0.49 -3.85 -12.12
N LYS A 119 1.11 -3.95 -13.30
CA LYS A 119 2.46 -4.47 -13.46
C LYS A 119 3.46 -3.41 -13.05
N GLY A 120 4.55 -3.82 -12.41
CA GLY A 120 5.67 -2.95 -12.12
C GLY A 120 6.99 -3.71 -12.00
N ILE A 121 8.07 -2.95 -11.86
CA ILE A 121 9.42 -3.45 -11.58
C ILE A 121 9.97 -2.61 -10.42
N LEU A 122 10.31 -3.26 -9.30
CA LEU A 122 10.93 -2.58 -8.16
C LEU A 122 12.35 -2.12 -8.48
N ASN A 123 12.90 -1.22 -7.66
CA ASN A 123 14.26 -0.69 -7.83
C ASN A 123 15.37 -1.76 -7.82
N ASP A 124 15.10 -2.94 -7.24
CA ASP A 124 16.01 -4.09 -7.23
C ASP A 124 15.85 -5.00 -8.46
N GLY A 125 15.02 -4.61 -9.43
CA GLY A 125 14.73 -5.36 -10.65
C GLY A 125 13.63 -6.42 -10.49
N THR A 126 13.07 -6.59 -9.30
CA THR A 126 12.03 -7.61 -9.06
C THR A 126 10.75 -7.25 -9.81
N PRO A 127 10.23 -8.13 -10.69
CA PRO A 127 8.94 -7.93 -11.34
C PRO A 127 7.81 -8.14 -10.32
N VAL A 128 6.83 -7.22 -10.31
CA VAL A 128 5.77 -7.21 -9.30
C VAL A 128 4.38 -6.96 -9.89
N ALA A 129 3.37 -7.47 -9.20
CA ALA A 129 1.98 -7.11 -9.37
C ALA A 129 1.53 -6.25 -8.16
N VAL A 130 1.15 -5.01 -8.43
CA VAL A 130 0.70 -4.05 -7.42
C VAL A 130 -0.83 -3.98 -7.45
N LYS A 131 -1.46 -4.64 -6.49
CA LYS A 131 -2.92 -4.63 -6.29
C LYS A 131 -3.31 -3.40 -5.46
N ARG A 132 -3.97 -2.44 -6.08
CA ARG A 132 -4.59 -1.28 -5.45
C ARG A 132 -6.00 -1.65 -5.00
N ILE A 133 -6.25 -1.61 -3.70
CA ILE A 133 -7.58 -1.83 -3.12
C ILE A 133 -8.42 -0.55 -3.27
N GLU A 134 -9.64 -0.69 -3.79
CA GLU A 134 -10.57 0.41 -4.03
C GLU A 134 -11.51 0.59 -2.82
N GLY A 135 -11.86 1.85 -2.48
CA GLY A 135 -12.80 2.17 -1.40
C GLY A 135 -12.18 2.60 -0.05
N GLU A 136 -12.51 3.82 0.40
CA GLU A 136 -11.92 4.44 1.61
C GLU A 136 -12.43 3.84 2.94
N LYS A 137 -13.68 3.35 2.99
CA LYS A 137 -14.34 2.93 4.25
C LYS A 137 -14.36 1.42 4.53
N HIS A 138 -14.24 0.57 3.51
CA HIS A 138 -14.35 -0.90 3.63
C HIS A 138 -13.01 -1.65 3.41
N GLY A 139 -12.01 -1.00 2.81
CA GLY A 139 -10.75 -1.66 2.47
C GLY A 139 -9.82 -2.00 3.65
N GLU A 140 -10.06 -1.51 4.88
CA GLU A 140 -9.23 -1.85 6.05
C GLU A 140 -9.38 -3.32 6.44
N LYS A 141 -10.62 -3.83 6.48
CA LYS A 141 -10.90 -5.23 6.82
C LYS A 141 -10.38 -6.17 5.74
N GLU A 142 -10.58 -5.82 4.46
CA GLU A 142 -10.07 -6.59 3.32
C GLU A 142 -8.54 -6.62 3.31
N PHE A 143 -7.91 -5.46 3.50
CA PHE A 143 -6.47 -5.34 3.61
C PHE A 143 -5.91 -6.15 4.78
N GLN A 144 -6.53 -6.06 5.96
CA GLN A 144 -6.07 -6.77 7.15
C GLN A 144 -6.30 -8.28 7.04
N ALA A 145 -7.42 -8.71 6.45
CA ALA A 145 -7.69 -10.12 6.13
C ALA A 145 -6.63 -10.68 5.17
N GLU A 146 -6.33 -9.97 4.09
CA GLU A 146 -5.36 -10.41 3.08
C GLU A 146 -3.92 -10.45 3.66
N VAL A 147 -3.52 -9.43 4.43
CA VAL A 147 -2.21 -9.40 5.10
C VAL A 147 -2.10 -10.51 6.15
N SER A 148 -3.14 -10.74 6.96
CA SER A 148 -3.13 -11.77 8.01
C SER A 148 -3.20 -13.19 7.46
N ALA A 149 -3.92 -13.42 6.36
CA ALA A 149 -4.01 -14.73 5.71
C ALA A 149 -2.73 -15.09 4.96
N ILE A 150 -2.07 -14.12 4.32
CA ILE A 150 -0.91 -14.40 3.45
C ILE A 150 0.43 -14.30 4.18
N ALA A 151 0.50 -13.56 5.30
CA ALA A 151 1.72 -13.53 6.13
C ALA A 151 2.07 -14.90 6.74
N SER A 152 1.12 -15.84 6.79
CA SER A 152 1.29 -17.19 7.36
C SER A 152 1.41 -18.29 6.29
N VAL A 153 1.27 -17.97 5.00
CA VAL A 153 1.22 -18.96 3.92
C VAL A 153 2.33 -18.69 2.90
N GLN A 154 3.42 -19.45 2.99
CA GLN A 154 4.46 -19.54 1.96
C GLN A 154 4.31 -20.87 1.26
N HIS A 155 3.79 -20.84 0.04
CA HIS A 155 3.52 -22.03 -0.74
C HIS A 155 3.99 -21.84 -2.17
N VAL A 156 4.57 -22.88 -2.78
CA VAL A 156 5.16 -22.82 -4.13
C VAL A 156 4.17 -22.40 -5.21
N HIS A 157 2.88 -22.65 -5.00
CA HIS A 157 1.80 -22.30 -5.94
C HIS A 157 0.93 -21.11 -5.52
N LEU A 158 1.30 -20.37 -4.47
CA LEU A 158 0.60 -19.13 -4.08
C LEU A 158 1.51 -17.92 -4.32
N LEU A 159 0.96 -16.87 -4.94
CA LEU A 159 1.70 -15.65 -5.24
C LEU A 159 2.25 -15.04 -3.94
N ARG A 160 3.58 -14.90 -3.88
CA ARG A 160 4.27 -14.39 -2.69
C ARG A 160 3.95 -12.92 -2.46
N LEU A 161 3.40 -12.59 -1.29
CA LEU A 161 3.24 -11.19 -0.85
C LEU A 161 4.59 -10.62 -0.44
N LEU A 162 5.14 -9.73 -1.25
CA LEU A 162 6.40 -9.03 -0.97
C LEU A 162 6.21 -7.90 0.04
N GLY A 163 5.04 -7.28 0.03
CA GLY A 163 4.77 -6.15 0.91
C GLY A 163 3.48 -5.41 0.63
N TYR A 164 3.38 -4.22 1.23
CA TYR A 164 2.18 -3.41 1.21
C TYR A 164 2.50 -1.91 1.29
N CYS A 165 1.57 -1.07 0.86
CA CYS A 165 1.61 0.38 1.08
C CYS A 165 0.26 0.85 1.62
N ILE A 166 0.29 1.76 2.59
CA ILE A 166 -0.89 2.38 3.19
C ILE A 166 -0.70 3.88 3.13
N ILE A 167 -1.65 4.58 2.49
CA ILE A 167 -1.73 6.03 2.50
C ILE A 167 -2.81 6.42 3.52
N ALA A 168 -2.48 7.36 4.42
CA ALA A 168 -3.44 7.83 5.42
C ALA A 168 -4.63 8.50 4.71
N GLY A 169 -5.83 7.94 4.90
CA GLY A 169 -7.05 8.42 4.23
C GLY A 169 -7.06 8.20 2.72
N GLY A 170 -6.20 7.33 2.18
CA GLY A 170 -6.09 7.07 0.75
C GLY A 170 -6.16 5.57 0.41
N PRO A 171 -5.83 5.20 -0.84
CA PRO A 171 -5.83 3.82 -1.27
C PRO A 171 -4.74 2.99 -0.56
N ARG A 172 -5.01 1.69 -0.44
CA ARG A 172 -4.09 0.70 0.11
C ARG A 172 -3.58 -0.17 -1.04
N PHE A 173 -2.34 -0.65 -0.93
CA PHE A 173 -1.71 -1.44 -1.97
C PHE A 173 -1.10 -2.70 -1.37
N LEU A 174 -1.17 -3.79 -2.12
CA LEU A 174 -0.49 -5.04 -1.86
C LEU A 174 0.45 -5.30 -3.04
N VAL A 175 1.67 -5.74 -2.72
CA VAL A 175 2.75 -5.95 -3.69
C VAL A 175 3.08 -7.42 -3.72
N TYR A 176 2.79 -8.07 -4.84
CA TYR A 176 3.05 -9.49 -5.06
C TYR A 176 4.23 -9.67 -6.00
N GLU A 177 4.95 -10.76 -5.82
CA GLU A 177 5.90 -11.24 -6.81
C GLU A 177 5.14 -11.63 -8.07
N LEU A 178 5.56 -11.08 -9.21
CA LEU A 178 5.01 -11.48 -10.49
C LEU A 178 5.81 -12.66 -11.01
N ALA A 179 5.18 -13.83 -11.06
CA ALA A 179 5.76 -14.99 -11.72
C ALA A 179 5.91 -14.71 -13.21
N GLU A 180 7.06 -15.06 -13.78
CA GLU A 180 7.21 -15.10 -15.24
C GLU A 180 6.22 -16.12 -15.79
N SER A 181 5.43 -15.72 -16.79
CA SER A 181 4.49 -16.60 -17.46
C SER A 181 5.24 -17.65 -18.29
N GLY A 182 5.82 -18.65 -17.63
CA GLY A 182 5.95 -19.96 -18.24
C GLY A 182 4.54 -20.39 -18.64
N GLY A 183 4.36 -20.90 -19.86
CA GLY A 183 3.04 -21.25 -20.38
C GLY A 183 2.23 -22.03 -19.35
N ILE A 184 1.05 -21.53 -19.00
CA ILE A 184 0.20 -22.16 -17.99
C ILE A 184 -0.24 -23.51 -18.57
N ASP A 185 0.13 -24.61 -17.91
CA ASP A 185 -0.28 -25.95 -18.34
C ASP A 185 -1.80 -26.06 -18.19
N GLU A 186 -2.49 -26.55 -19.23
CA GLU A 186 -3.92 -26.81 -19.21
C GLU A 186 -4.31 -27.71 -18.02
N ARG A 187 -3.42 -28.63 -17.62
CA ARG A 187 -3.61 -29.49 -16.44
C ARG A 187 -3.64 -28.69 -15.13
N GLU A 188 -2.79 -27.67 -15.01
CA GLU A 188 -2.77 -26.79 -13.84
C GLU A 188 -4.02 -25.92 -13.79
N VAL A 189 -4.46 -25.38 -14.94
CA VAL A 189 -5.73 -24.63 -15.02
C VAL A 189 -6.90 -25.51 -14.63
N ARG A 190 -7.00 -26.72 -15.21
CA ARG A 190 -8.09 -27.65 -14.91
C ARG A 190 -8.12 -28.00 -13.43
N ARG A 191 -6.96 -28.25 -12.82
CA ARG A 191 -6.82 -28.50 -11.38
C ARG A 191 -7.32 -27.31 -10.55
N LEU A 192 -6.88 -26.09 -10.87
CA LEU A 192 -7.31 -24.88 -10.17
C LEU A 192 -8.83 -24.69 -10.25
N VAL A 193 -9.41 -24.90 -11.44
CA VAL A 193 -10.86 -24.81 -11.66
C VAL A 193 -11.61 -25.85 -10.83
N PHE A 194 -11.15 -27.10 -10.79
CA PHE A 194 -11.80 -28.15 -10.02
C PHE A 194 -11.70 -27.91 -8.51
N VAL A 195 -10.53 -27.48 -8.03
CA VAL A 195 -10.36 -27.07 -6.62
C VAL A 195 -11.29 -25.91 -6.27
N ALA A 196 -11.41 -24.90 -7.14
CA ALA A 196 -12.33 -23.79 -6.94
C ALA A 196 -13.78 -24.26 -6.82
N PHE A 197 -14.22 -25.16 -7.71
CA PHE A 197 -15.54 -25.77 -7.65
C PHE A 197 -15.79 -26.59 -6.38
N TRP A 198 -14.79 -27.33 -5.88
CA TRP A 198 -14.86 -28.01 -4.59
C TRP A 198 -15.03 -27.01 -3.42
N CYS A 199 -14.34 -25.87 -3.48
CA CYS A 199 -14.41 -24.83 -2.44
C CYS A 199 -15.77 -24.09 -2.40
N ILE A 200 -16.44 -23.93 -3.54
CA ILE A 200 -17.72 -23.20 -3.62
C ILE A 200 -18.96 -24.09 -3.46
N GLN A 201 -18.80 -25.38 -3.16
CA GLN A 201 -19.90 -26.31 -2.96
C GLN A 201 -20.94 -25.78 -1.97
N GLU A 202 -22.23 -25.92 -2.28
CA GLU A 202 -23.31 -25.39 -1.44
C GLU A 202 -23.27 -26.00 -0.02
N LYS A 203 -23.09 -27.31 0.06
CA LYS A 203 -23.01 -28.05 1.32
C LYS A 203 -21.60 -27.90 1.91
N ALA A 204 -21.48 -27.20 3.04
CA ALA A 204 -20.20 -26.98 3.73
C ALA A 204 -19.42 -28.27 4.02
N ARG A 205 -20.12 -29.38 4.28
CA ARG A 205 -19.51 -30.71 4.51
C ARG A 205 -18.82 -31.33 3.30
N LEU A 206 -19.09 -30.83 2.10
CA LEU A 206 -18.45 -31.26 0.86
C LEU A 206 -17.24 -30.40 0.50
N ARG A 207 -17.06 -29.26 1.17
CA ARG A 207 -15.90 -28.40 0.92
C ARG A 207 -14.66 -29.02 1.56
N PRO A 208 -13.53 -29.08 0.85
CA PRO A 208 -12.28 -29.56 1.41
C PRO A 208 -11.79 -28.64 2.52
N SER A 209 -11.01 -29.19 3.45
CA SER A 209 -10.27 -28.38 4.42
C SER A 209 -9.16 -27.60 3.71
N MET A 210 -8.70 -26.48 4.28
CA MET A 210 -7.58 -25.71 3.71
C MET A 210 -6.32 -26.55 3.49
N GLY A 211 -6.01 -27.52 4.38
CA GLY A 211 -4.87 -28.42 4.20
C GLY A 211 -5.02 -29.32 2.98
N GLN A 212 -6.22 -29.86 2.77
CA GLN A 212 -6.53 -30.68 1.60
C GLN A 212 -6.51 -29.85 0.31
N VAL A 213 -6.98 -28.59 0.34
CA VAL A 213 -6.85 -27.66 -0.80
C VAL A 213 -5.38 -27.45 -1.16
N VAL A 214 -4.50 -27.27 -0.18
CA VAL A 214 -3.07 -27.10 -0.42
C VAL A 214 -2.47 -28.35 -1.07
N GLU A 215 -2.74 -29.54 -0.54
CA GLU A 215 -2.25 -30.81 -1.12
C GLU A 215 -2.75 -31.05 -2.56
N MET A 216 -4.02 -30.69 -2.82
CA MET A 216 -4.61 -30.72 -4.16
C MET A 216 -3.86 -29.79 -5.11
N LEU A 217 -3.54 -28.56 -4.68
CA LEU A 217 -2.82 -27.57 -5.48
C LEU A 217 -1.36 -28.00 -5.74
N GLU A 218 -0.65 -28.54 -4.74
CA GLU A 218 0.70 -29.14 -4.87
C GLU A 218 0.74 -30.33 -5.82
N GLY A 219 -0.39 -31.00 -6.02
CA GLY A 219 -0.45 -32.24 -6.81
C GLY A 219 0.02 -33.46 -6.05
N HIS A 220 0.14 -33.37 -4.73
CA HIS A 220 0.29 -34.53 -3.86
C HIS A 220 -0.97 -35.40 -3.88
N VAL A 221 -2.14 -34.79 -4.13
CA VAL A 221 -3.43 -35.47 -4.26
C VAL A 221 -4.04 -35.16 -5.63
N PRO A 222 -4.49 -36.18 -6.40
CA PRO A 222 -5.20 -35.94 -7.65
C PRO A 222 -6.55 -35.27 -7.38
N VAL A 223 -6.88 -34.28 -8.20
CA VAL A 223 -8.16 -33.55 -8.09
C VAL A 223 -9.19 -34.22 -8.98
N GLU A 224 -10.16 -34.87 -8.34
CA GLU A 224 -11.32 -35.44 -9.02
C GLU A 224 -12.32 -34.36 -9.43
N GLU A 225 -13.16 -34.69 -10.40
CA GLU A 225 -14.21 -33.79 -10.87
C GLU A 225 -15.22 -33.50 -9.75
N PRO A 226 -15.50 -32.22 -9.47
CA PRO A 226 -16.39 -31.82 -8.39
C PRO A 226 -17.84 -32.20 -8.71
N PRO A 227 -18.68 -32.45 -7.69
CA PRO A 227 -20.08 -32.73 -7.91
C PRO A 227 -20.80 -31.51 -8.50
N ASP A 228 -21.76 -31.77 -9.38
CA ASP A 228 -22.59 -30.75 -10.01
C ASP A 228 -23.28 -29.88 -8.96
N THR A 229 -23.09 -28.57 -9.09
CA THR A 229 -23.76 -27.57 -8.25
C THR A 229 -25.01 -27.10 -8.97
N GLN A 230 -26.18 -27.34 -8.40
CA GLN A 230 -27.41 -26.71 -8.87
C GLN A 230 -27.39 -25.24 -8.45
N MET A 231 -27.02 -24.36 -9.39
CA MET A 231 -27.12 -22.93 -9.16
C MET A 231 -28.60 -22.52 -9.25
N ILE A 232 -29.25 -22.29 -8.11
CA ILE A 232 -30.60 -21.72 -8.10
C ILE A 232 -30.47 -20.24 -8.50
N ILE A 233 -30.80 -19.92 -9.75
CA ILE A 233 -30.96 -18.54 -10.19
C ILE A 233 -32.27 -18.04 -9.57
N VAL A 234 -32.18 -17.25 -8.50
CA VAL A 234 -33.31 -16.40 -8.08
C VAL A 234 -33.31 -15.23 -9.04
N ASP A 235 -34.29 -15.20 -9.94
CA ASP A 235 -34.45 -14.14 -10.92
C ASP A 235 -34.79 -12.81 -10.20
N LEU A 236 -33.75 -12.07 -9.82
CA LEU A 236 -33.84 -10.78 -9.13
C LEU A 236 -34.27 -9.62 -10.05
N LEU A 237 -34.60 -9.91 -11.32
CA LEU A 237 -35.09 -8.93 -12.29
C LEU A 237 -36.62 -8.88 -12.41
N ALA A 238 -37.37 -9.66 -11.62
CA ALA A 238 -38.82 -9.52 -11.52
C ALA A 238 -39.23 -8.40 -10.53
N ILE A 239 -38.68 -7.19 -10.71
CA ILE A 239 -39.24 -5.98 -10.10
C ILE A 239 -39.40 -4.96 -11.23
N ASP A 240 -40.58 -5.01 -11.83
CA ASP A 240 -41.41 -3.92 -12.38
C ASP A 240 -42.16 -4.42 -13.62
N GLU A 241 -43.48 -4.56 -13.52
CA GLU A 241 -44.38 -3.51 -14.00
C GLU A 241 -45.85 -3.84 -13.68
N ASP A 242 -46.57 -2.80 -13.28
CA ASP A 242 -48.00 -2.55 -13.45
C ASP A 242 -49.06 -3.18 -12.51
N LEU A 243 -49.47 -2.33 -11.56
CA LEU A 243 -50.86 -2.23 -11.09
C LEU A 243 -51.82 -2.02 -12.27
N PRO A 244 -53.02 -2.63 -12.23
CA PRO A 244 -54.19 -1.75 -12.16
C PRO A 244 -55.30 -2.21 -11.20
N ASP A 245 -55.91 -1.18 -10.61
CA ASP A 245 -57.30 -1.00 -10.20
C ASP A 245 -57.98 -1.97 -9.23
N ALA A 246 -58.27 -1.39 -8.07
CA ALA A 246 -59.20 -1.87 -7.07
C ALA A 246 -60.60 -2.11 -7.66
N HIS A 247 -61.17 -3.29 -7.44
CA HIS A 247 -62.53 -3.46 -6.95
C HIS A 247 -62.67 -4.80 -6.20
N ASN A 248 -63.25 -4.72 -5.00
CA ASN A 248 -63.75 -5.77 -4.10
C ASN A 248 -62.80 -6.36 -3.04
N MET A 249 -63.05 -5.95 -1.78
CA MET A 249 -62.50 -6.51 -0.53
C MET A 249 -63.14 -7.87 -0.16
N ALA A 250 -62.32 -8.84 0.26
CA ALA A 250 -62.53 -9.71 1.44
C ALA A 250 -61.30 -10.66 1.65
N PRO A 251 -61.06 -11.18 2.88
CA PRO A 251 -59.71 -11.35 3.44
C PRO A 251 -59.11 -12.76 3.31
N MET A 252 -57.78 -12.77 3.52
CA MET A 252 -56.88 -13.89 3.88
C MET A 252 -57.49 -15.29 4.01
N ALA A 253 -57.08 -16.18 3.11
CA ALA A 253 -57.05 -17.62 3.36
C ALA A 253 -55.63 -18.13 3.09
N ALA A 254 -55.03 -18.73 4.10
CA ALA A 254 -53.81 -19.51 3.97
C ALA A 254 -54.07 -20.69 3.00
N ILE A 255 -53.20 -20.85 2.00
CA ILE A 255 -53.11 -22.04 1.15
C ILE A 255 -51.61 -22.32 1.04
N GLN A 256 -51.06 -23.11 1.96
CA GLN A 256 -50.95 -24.57 1.88
C GLN A 256 -50.14 -25.03 0.67
N THR A 257 -48.88 -25.32 0.98
CA THR A 257 -47.89 -26.07 0.20
C THR A 257 -48.51 -27.20 -0.64
N GLN A 258 -48.20 -27.22 -1.93
CA GLN A 258 -48.20 -28.44 -2.73
C GLN A 258 -46.85 -28.64 -3.42
N PRO A 259 -46.35 -29.89 -3.49
CA PRO A 259 -45.06 -30.23 -4.08
C PRO A 259 -45.19 -30.25 -5.61
N ILE A 260 -44.22 -29.68 -6.32
CA ILE A 260 -44.14 -29.81 -7.78
C ILE A 260 -43.12 -30.89 -8.11
N ASP A 261 -43.61 -31.87 -8.86
CA ASP A 261 -42.98 -33.13 -9.24
C ASP A 261 -41.64 -32.99 -9.96
N ASN A 262 -40.69 -33.81 -9.51
CA ASN A 262 -39.47 -34.16 -10.24
C ASN A 262 -39.86 -35.02 -11.45
N ASN A 263 -39.72 -34.53 -12.69
CA ASN A 263 -39.49 -35.36 -13.90
C ASN A 263 -39.21 -34.51 -15.15
N LEU A 264 -38.17 -33.68 -15.15
CA LEU A 264 -37.53 -33.23 -16.39
C LEU A 264 -36.02 -33.04 -16.17
N PRO A 265 -35.14 -33.76 -16.89
CA PRO A 265 -33.72 -33.50 -16.79
C PRO A 265 -33.39 -32.23 -17.57
N THR A 266 -33.18 -31.11 -16.88
CA THR A 266 -32.55 -29.94 -17.48
C THR A 266 -31.05 -30.21 -17.59
N THR A 267 -30.66 -30.89 -18.66
CA THR A 267 -29.26 -31.07 -19.05
C THR A 267 -28.78 -29.77 -19.68
N SER A 268 -28.14 -28.88 -18.92
CA SER A 268 -27.29 -27.84 -19.51
C SER A 268 -25.93 -28.47 -19.80
N ALA A 269 -25.82 -29.15 -20.94
CA ALA A 269 -24.54 -29.58 -21.47
C ALA A 269 -23.78 -28.33 -21.94
N TYR A 270 -22.81 -27.86 -21.15
CA TYR A 270 -21.76 -26.98 -21.66
C TYR A 270 -20.78 -27.84 -22.46
N SER A 271 -21.00 -27.95 -23.76
CA SER A 271 -20.01 -28.48 -24.68
C SER A 271 -18.81 -27.55 -24.71
N LEU A 272 -17.69 -27.96 -24.12
CA LEU A 272 -16.38 -27.37 -24.40
C LEU A 272 -15.90 -27.87 -25.77
N ASP A 273 -16.46 -27.31 -26.83
CA ASP A 273 -15.85 -27.43 -28.16
C ASP A 273 -14.65 -26.46 -28.23
N MET A 274 -13.47 -26.98 -27.89
CA MET A 274 -12.21 -26.34 -28.25
C MET A 274 -12.02 -26.45 -29.77
N SER A 275 -12.36 -25.38 -30.48
CA SER A 275 -12.04 -25.26 -31.91
C SER A 275 -10.54 -25.11 -32.07
N VAL A 276 -9.91 -26.14 -32.63
CA VAL A 276 -8.53 -26.16 -33.11
C VAL A 276 -8.37 -25.09 -34.19
N LEU A 277 -7.83 -23.92 -33.85
CA LEU A 277 -7.29 -22.99 -34.84
C LEU A 277 -5.90 -23.48 -35.26
N SER A 278 -5.92 -24.25 -36.35
CA SER A 278 -4.75 -24.63 -37.13
C SER A 278 -4.00 -23.39 -37.62
N ALA A 279 -2.70 -23.36 -37.35
CA ALA A 279 -1.77 -22.39 -37.90
C ALA A 279 -1.64 -22.56 -39.42
N ARG A 280 -1.78 -21.44 -40.14
CA ARG A 280 -1.07 -21.13 -41.38
C ARG A 280 -0.71 -19.65 -41.39
#